data_AF-A0A349NFI5-F1
#
_entry.id   AF-A0A349NFI5-F1
#
_cell.length_a   1.000
_cell.length_b   1.000
_cell.length_c   1.000
_cell.angle_alpha   90.00
_cell.angle_beta   90.00
_cell.angle_gamma   90.00
#
_symmetry.space_group_name_H-M   'P 1'
#
loop_
_entity.id
_entity.type
_entity.pdbx_description
1 polymer ?
#
loop_
_entity_poly.entity_id
_entity_poly.type
_entity_poly.pdbx_seq_one_letter_code
_entity_poly.pdbx_strand_id
1 'polypeptide(L)'
;MDESAKIVSDAIVGNDFKTVFVNGKAYTLDPPTIIKIAGATSCLSRVEMDDKAQTIKELLMSCKDAKNYARALSWLIEGDDKLADELSEGTYEEVVNALCDGFDLISTSVFYKAASLMKTASQLTATPRQN
;
A
#
# COMPACT_ATOMS: atom_id res chain seq x y z
N MET A 1 -3.90 2.97 24.95
CA MET A 1 -3.94 3.90 23.81
C MET A 1 -4.92 3.34 22.80
N ASP A 2 -5.72 4.19 22.16
CA ASP A 2 -6.60 3.77 21.06
C ASP A 2 -5.72 3.33 19.88
N GLU A 3 -5.89 2.10 19.42
CA GLU A 3 -5.17 1.51 18.26
C GLU A 3 -5.21 2.44 17.04
N SER A 4 -6.33 3.15 16.88
CA SER A 4 -6.56 4.10 15.78
C SER A 4 -5.66 5.33 15.88
N ALA A 5 -5.43 5.83 17.09
CA ALA A 5 -4.57 6.99 17.32
C ALA A 5 -3.11 6.65 17.03
N LYS A 6 -2.68 5.43 17.35
CA LYS A 6 -1.33 4.92 17.05
C LYS A 6 -1.10 4.78 15.54
N ILE A 7 -2.04 4.16 14.82
CA ILE A 7 -1.94 4.00 13.35
C ILE A 7 -1.85 5.37 12.67
N VAL A 8 -2.69 6.32 13.07
CA VAL A 8 -2.66 7.67 12.49
C VAL A 8 -1.37 8.42 12.84
N SER A 9 -0.88 8.30 14.08
CA SER A 9 0.39 8.93 14.44
C SER A 9 1.57 8.32 13.69
N ASP A 10 1.62 6.99 13.56
CA ASP A 10 2.68 6.27 12.86
C ASP A 10 2.69 6.64 11.37
N ALA A 11 1.53 6.78 10.73
CA ALA A 11 1.42 7.26 9.35
C ALA A 11 1.91 8.71 9.17
N ILE A 12 1.64 9.60 10.13
CA ILE A 12 2.07 11.01 10.07
C ILE A 12 3.58 11.15 10.28
N VAL A 13 4.17 10.40 11.21
CA VAL A 13 5.61 10.49 11.51
C VAL A 13 6.48 9.65 10.58
N GLY A 14 5.87 8.92 9.62
CA GLY A 14 6.58 8.08 8.65
C GLY A 14 6.99 6.70 9.20
N ASN A 15 6.36 6.25 10.29
CA ASN A 15 6.56 4.92 10.87
C ASN A 15 5.61 3.85 10.29
N ASP A 16 4.65 4.22 9.44
CA ASP A 16 3.73 3.29 8.77
C ASP A 16 4.35 2.79 7.47
N PHE A 17 5.31 1.87 7.57
CA PHE A 17 5.95 1.21 6.42
C PHE A 17 5.94 -0.31 6.62
N LYS A 18 6.05 -1.05 5.50
CA LYS A 18 6.22 -2.51 5.52
C LYS A 18 7.57 -2.89 4.92
N THR A 19 8.29 -3.81 5.54
CA THR A 19 9.48 -4.42 4.95
C THR A 19 9.10 -5.73 4.26
N VAL A 20 9.42 -5.84 2.98
CA VAL A 20 9.17 -7.02 2.16
C VAL A 20 10.49 -7.64 1.71
N PHE A 21 10.49 -8.96 1.52
CA PHE A 21 11.66 -9.70 1.05
C PHE A 21 11.39 -10.27 -0.33
N VAL A 22 12.24 -9.93 -1.30
CA VAL A 22 12.17 -10.44 -2.69
C VAL A 22 13.58 -10.78 -3.13
N ASN A 23 13.80 -11.98 -3.68
CA ASN A 23 15.13 -12.43 -4.13
C ASN A 23 16.22 -12.32 -3.04
N GLY A 24 15.87 -12.63 -1.79
CA GLY A 24 16.80 -12.55 -0.65
C GLY A 24 17.22 -11.14 -0.22
N LYS A 25 16.63 -10.08 -0.80
CA LYS A 25 16.87 -8.68 -0.42
C LYS A 25 15.65 -8.09 0.27
N ALA A 26 15.90 -7.19 1.21
CA ALA A 26 14.85 -6.47 1.94
C ALA A 26 14.58 -5.13 1.25
N TYR A 27 13.30 -4.81 1.06
CA TYR A 27 12.83 -3.53 0.54
C TYR A 27 11.83 -2.92 1.51
N THR A 28 11.85 -1.60 1.62
CA THR A 28 10.87 -0.85 2.41
C THR A 28 9.78 -0.31 1.50
N LEU A 29 8.53 -0.58 1.86
CA LEU A 29 7.34 -0.01 1.24
C LEU A 29 6.79 1.06 2.18
N ASP A 30 6.90 2.30 1.74
CA ASP A 30 6.21 3.43 2.36
C ASP A 30 4.81 3.60 1.74
N PRO A 31 3.89 4.32 2.40
CA PRO A 31 2.59 4.64 1.82
C PRO A 31 2.79 5.36 0.47
N PRO A 32 2.36 4.75 -0.65
CA PRO A 32 2.76 5.22 -1.96
C PRO A 32 2.02 6.50 -2.34
N THR A 33 2.72 7.42 -3.01
CA THR A 33 2.10 8.64 -3.56
C THR A 33 1.25 8.34 -4.77
N ILE A 34 0.35 9.26 -5.15
CA ILE A 34 -0.52 9.10 -6.34
C ILE A 34 0.29 8.76 -7.61
N ILE A 35 1.50 9.32 -7.77
CA ILE A 35 2.38 9.04 -8.91
C ILE A 35 2.85 7.58 -8.89
N LYS A 36 3.30 7.07 -7.74
CA LYS A 36 3.71 5.67 -7.57
C LYS A 36 2.55 4.71 -7.86
N ILE A 37 1.36 5.02 -7.36
CA ILE A 37 0.13 4.24 -7.58
C ILE A 37 -0.24 4.21 -9.08
N ALA A 38 -0.19 5.36 -9.76
CA ALA A 38 -0.51 5.46 -11.18
C ALA A 38 0.49 4.67 -12.03
N GLY A 39 1.79 4.74 -11.71
CA GLY A 39 2.83 3.96 -12.37
C GLY A 39 2.61 2.45 -12.20
N ALA A 40 2.40 1.99 -10.97
CA ALA A 40 2.12 0.59 -10.68
C ALA A 40 0.86 0.09 -11.43
N THR A 41 -0.21 0.89 -11.42
CA THR A 41 -1.46 0.57 -12.13
C THR A 41 -1.27 0.54 -13.64
N SER A 42 -0.43 1.40 -14.20
CA SER A 42 -0.08 1.38 -15.63
C SER A 42 0.71 0.13 -16.04
N CYS A 43 1.46 -0.48 -15.12
CA CYS A 43 2.10 -1.78 -15.35
C CYS A 43 1.05 -2.91 -15.32
N LEU A 44 0.12 -2.85 -14.35
CA LEU A 44 -0.93 -3.85 -14.17
C LEU A 44 -2.03 -3.79 -15.22
N SER A 45 -2.30 -2.64 -15.85
CA SER A 45 -3.31 -2.51 -16.92
C SER A 45 -2.99 -3.32 -18.18
N ARG A 46 -1.75 -3.81 -18.29
CA ARG A 46 -1.26 -4.65 -19.39
C ARG A 46 -1.52 -6.14 -19.15
N VAL A 47 -2.07 -6.48 -17.98
CA VAL A 47 -2.28 -7.84 -17.52
C VAL A 47 -3.78 -8.13 -17.58
N GLU A 48 -4.16 -9.24 -18.21
CA GLU A 48 -5.56 -9.69 -18.21
C GLU A 48 -5.92 -10.21 -16.82
N MET A 49 -6.97 -9.63 -16.22
CA MET A 49 -7.40 -9.93 -14.86
C MET A 49 -8.72 -10.69 -14.89
N ASP A 50 -8.90 -11.67 -13.99
CA ASP A 50 -10.17 -12.38 -13.84
C ASP A 50 -11.18 -11.52 -13.06
N ASP A 51 -12.24 -11.10 -13.74
CA ASP A 51 -13.34 -10.31 -13.16
C ASP A 51 -14.09 -11.02 -12.02
N LYS A 52 -13.84 -12.31 -11.80
CA LYS A 52 -14.47 -13.10 -10.72
C LYS A 52 -13.66 -13.12 -9.42
N ALA A 53 -12.44 -12.60 -9.40
CA ALA A 53 -11.63 -12.58 -8.19
C ALA A 53 -12.26 -11.67 -7.12
N GLN A 54 -12.34 -12.15 -5.87
CA GLN A 54 -12.97 -11.40 -4.78
C GLN A 54 -11.96 -10.58 -3.97
N THR A 55 -10.67 -10.90 -4.09
CA THR A 55 -9.58 -10.21 -3.40
C THR A 55 -8.46 -9.81 -4.35
N ILE A 56 -7.68 -8.78 -3.99
CA ILE A 56 -6.50 -8.35 -4.76
C ILE A 56 -5.49 -9.50 -4.89
N LYS A 57 -5.33 -10.32 -3.84
CA LYS A 57 -4.41 -11.47 -3.89
C LYS A 57 -4.88 -12.54 -4.87
N GLU A 58 -6.17 -12.88 -4.88
CA GLU A 58 -6.73 -13.81 -5.87
C GLU A 58 -6.60 -13.27 -7.29
N LEU A 59 -6.85 -11.98 -7.48
CA LEU A 59 -6.70 -11.28 -8.76
C LEU A 59 -5.27 -11.42 -9.28
N LEU A 60 -4.28 -11.07 -8.43
CA LEU A 60 -2.86 -11.14 -8.80
C LEU A 60 -2.42 -12.59 -9.07
N MET A 61 -2.83 -13.55 -8.23
CA MET A 61 -2.49 -14.97 -8.40
C MET A 61 -3.11 -15.60 -9.66
N SER A 62 -4.22 -15.06 -10.16
CA SER A 62 -4.89 -15.55 -11.38
C SER A 62 -4.08 -15.29 -12.64
N CYS A 63 -3.28 -14.21 -12.66
CA CYS A 63 -2.47 -13.86 -13.82
C CYS A 63 -0.98 -14.14 -13.57
N LYS A 64 -0.41 -15.05 -14.37
CA LYS A 64 0.99 -15.50 -14.26
C LYS A 64 1.98 -14.53 -14.94
N ASP A 65 1.80 -13.22 -14.77
CA ASP A 65 2.67 -12.21 -15.36
C ASP A 65 3.67 -11.63 -14.35
N ALA A 66 4.72 -12.39 -14.07
CA ALA A 66 5.76 -12.01 -13.12
C ALA A 66 6.49 -10.71 -13.50
N LYS A 67 6.62 -10.39 -14.80
CA LYS A 67 7.38 -9.23 -15.26
C LYS A 67 6.63 -7.93 -15.01
N ASN A 68 5.35 -7.88 -15.35
CA ASN A 68 4.55 -6.68 -15.08
C ASN A 68 4.34 -6.47 -13.57
N TYR A 69 4.32 -7.55 -12.78
CA TYR A 69 4.26 -7.46 -11.31
C TYR A 69 5.55 -6.92 -10.70
N ALA A 70 6.72 -7.37 -11.17
CA ALA A 70 7.99 -6.83 -10.74
C ALA A 70 8.14 -5.33 -11.06
N ARG A 71 7.67 -4.90 -12.24
CA ARG A 71 7.59 -3.47 -12.59
C ARG A 71 6.65 -2.70 -11.69
N ALA A 72 5.44 -3.21 -11.46
CA ALA A 72 4.48 -2.59 -10.58
C ALA A 72 5.05 -2.42 -9.16
N LEU A 73 5.75 -3.44 -8.65
CA LEU A 73 6.41 -3.39 -7.35
C LEU A 73 7.57 -2.38 -7.31
N SER A 74 8.36 -2.29 -8.39
CA SER A 74 9.41 -1.26 -8.54
C SER A 74 8.83 0.15 -8.41
N TRP A 75 7.68 0.41 -9.04
CA TRP A 75 6.98 1.68 -8.91
C TRP A 75 6.49 1.96 -7.49
N LEU A 76 6.06 0.94 -6.74
CA LEU A 76 5.66 1.14 -5.34
C LEU A 76 6.86 1.46 -4.44
N ILE A 77 8.00 0.82 -4.67
CA ILE A 77 9.22 1.03 -3.86
C ILE A 77 9.87 2.37 -4.23
N GLU A 78 10.36 2.53 -5.46
CA GLU A 78 11.17 3.69 -5.87
C GLU A 78 10.37 4.77 -6.61
N GLY A 79 9.23 4.40 -7.23
CA GLY A 79 8.50 5.31 -8.11
C GLY A 79 9.05 5.38 -9.53
N ASP A 80 9.79 4.35 -9.95
CA ASP A 80 10.20 4.12 -11.32
C ASP A 80 10.38 2.61 -11.59
N ASP A 81 10.81 2.23 -12.80
CA ASP A 81 11.00 0.84 -13.23
C ASP A 81 12.39 0.27 -12.91
N LYS A 82 13.29 0.99 -12.21
CA LYS A 82 14.71 0.59 -12.12
C LYS A 82 14.95 -0.72 -11.36
N LEU A 83 14.08 -1.07 -10.42
CA LEU A 83 14.19 -2.31 -9.65
C LEU A 83 13.49 -3.49 -10.34
N ALA A 84 12.81 -3.28 -11.46
CA ALA A 84 11.98 -4.30 -12.09
C ALA A 84 12.76 -5.57 -12.47
N ASP A 85 13.95 -5.42 -13.04
CA ASP A 85 14.78 -6.57 -13.45
C ASP A 85 15.22 -7.38 -12.22
N GLU A 86 15.67 -6.71 -11.17
CA GLU A 86 16.09 -7.32 -9.91
C GLU A 86 14.93 -8.02 -9.18
N LEU A 87 13.76 -7.39 -9.14
CA LEU A 87 12.57 -7.96 -8.50
C LEU A 87 12.01 -9.14 -9.31
N SER A 88 12.24 -9.18 -10.62
CA SER A 88 11.79 -10.28 -11.49
C SER A 88 12.58 -11.58 -11.29
N GLU A 89 13.74 -11.51 -10.65
CA GLU A 89 14.52 -12.69 -10.22
C GLU A 89 13.95 -13.35 -8.97
N GLY A 90 13.09 -12.64 -8.23
CA GLY A 90 12.38 -13.18 -7.07
C GLY A 90 11.32 -14.21 -7.46
N THR A 91 10.82 -14.95 -6.47
CA THR A 91 9.72 -15.88 -6.74
C THR A 91 8.43 -15.11 -7.01
N TYR A 92 7.56 -15.69 -7.84
CA TYR A 92 6.26 -15.09 -8.15
C TYR A 92 5.44 -14.78 -6.88
N GLU A 93 5.47 -15.68 -5.90
CA GLU A 93 4.75 -15.52 -4.64
C GLU A 93 5.32 -14.38 -3.78
N GLU A 94 6.63 -14.22 -3.72
CA GLU A 94 7.28 -13.08 -3.05
C GLU A 94 6.81 -11.75 -3.63
N VAL A 95 6.83 -11.63 -4.97
CA VAL A 95 6.41 -10.39 -5.66
C VAL A 95 4.92 -10.11 -5.45
N VAL A 96 4.06 -11.13 -5.52
CA VAL A 96 2.61 -10.96 -5.30
C VAL A 96 2.30 -10.57 -3.86
N ASN A 97 2.96 -11.21 -2.88
CA ASN A 97 2.78 -10.85 -1.47
C ASN A 97 3.26 -9.41 -1.20
N ALA A 98 4.41 -9.02 -1.76
CA ALA A 98 4.93 -7.67 -1.63
C ALA A 98 4.01 -6.61 -2.27
N LEU A 99 3.39 -6.91 -3.41
CA LEU A 99 2.36 -6.05 -4.01
C LEU A 99 1.14 -5.90 -3.11
N CYS A 100 0.65 -7.00 -2.53
CA CYS A 100 -0.47 -6.95 -1.59
C CYS A 100 -0.13 -6.07 -0.37
N ASP A 101 1.08 -6.22 0.18
CA ASP A 101 1.56 -5.41 1.28
C ASP A 101 1.60 -3.92 0.92
N GLY A 102 2.02 -3.57 -0.29
CA GLY A 102 2.01 -2.21 -0.79
C GLY A 102 0.59 -1.64 -0.97
N PHE A 103 -0.36 -2.45 -1.44
CA PHE A 103 -1.76 -2.04 -1.57
C PHE A 103 -2.46 -1.83 -0.22
N ASP A 104 -2.11 -2.61 0.80
CA ASP A 104 -2.64 -2.44 2.15
C ASP A 104 -2.33 -1.05 2.72
N LEU A 105 -1.15 -0.50 2.40
CA LEU A 105 -0.73 0.85 2.83
C LEU A 105 -1.55 1.98 2.19
N ILE A 106 -2.36 1.69 1.16
CA ILE A 106 -3.23 2.67 0.48
C ILE A 106 -4.60 2.79 1.16
N SER A 107 -4.92 1.90 2.11
CA SER A 107 -6.27 1.79 2.68
C SER A 107 -6.81 3.12 3.23
N THR A 108 -7.97 3.54 2.70
CA THR A 108 -8.71 4.73 3.14
C THR A 108 -9.13 4.70 4.60
N SER A 109 -9.05 3.52 5.24
CA SER A 109 -9.36 3.32 6.66
C SER A 109 -8.55 4.24 7.58
N VAL A 110 -7.30 4.58 7.23
CA VAL A 110 -6.45 5.51 8.00
C VAL A 110 -7.03 6.93 7.96
N PHE A 111 -7.46 7.39 6.78
CA PHE A 111 -8.10 8.70 6.63
C PHE A 111 -9.44 8.78 7.38
N TYR A 112 -10.26 7.74 7.29
CA TYR A 112 -11.53 7.67 8.03
C TYR A 112 -11.31 7.69 9.54
N LYS A 113 -10.31 6.94 10.05
CA LYS A 113 -9.95 6.94 11.47
C LYS A 113 -9.43 8.30 11.92
N ALA A 114 -8.55 8.93 11.13
CA ALA A 114 -8.04 10.28 11.42
C ALA A 114 -9.17 11.33 11.45
N ALA A 115 -10.09 11.29 10.49
CA ALA A 115 -11.26 12.19 10.46
C ALA A 115 -12.19 11.96 11.65
N SER A 116 -12.42 10.70 12.05
CA SER A 116 -13.20 10.35 13.24
C SER A 116 -12.53 10.87 14.51
N LEU A 117 -11.21 10.69 14.65
CA LEU A 117 -10.43 11.21 15.76
C LEU A 117 -10.51 12.74 15.85
N MET A 118 -10.33 13.44 14.72
CA MET A 118 -10.48 14.90 14.66
C MET A 118 -11.90 15.36 15.04
N LYS A 119 -12.93 14.63 14.63
CA LYS A 119 -14.32 14.90 15.03
C LYS A 119 -14.48 14.78 16.56
N THR A 120 -13.96 13.70 17.15
CA THR A 120 -14.00 13.51 18.61
C THR A 120 -13.19 14.57 19.36
N ALA A 121 -11.99 14.90 18.88
CA ALA A 121 -11.16 15.96 19.44
C ALA A 121 -11.86 17.33 19.37
N SER A 122 -12.46 17.67 18.23
CA SER A 122 -13.25 18.89 18.05
C SER A 122 -14.40 18.98 19.06
N GLN A 123 -15.14 17.88 19.27
CA GLN A 123 -16.22 17.81 20.26
C GLN A 123 -15.73 17.98 21.71
N LEU A 124 -14.54 17.46 22.04
CA LEU A 124 -13.93 17.62 23.37
C LEU A 124 -13.42 19.04 23.61
N THR A 125 -12.90 19.70 22.56
CA THR A 125 -12.42 21.09 22.63
C THR A 125 -13.53 22.13 22.48
N ALA A 126 -14.74 21.72 22.09
CA ALA A 126 -15.90 22.59 22.04
C ALA A 126 -16.31 22.96 23.47
N THR A 127 -15.76 24.06 23.98
CA THR A 127 -16.20 24.64 25.26
C THR A 127 -17.71 24.86 25.22
N PRO A 128 -18.49 24.32 26.18
CA PRO A 128 -19.88 24.68 26.30
C PRO A 128 -19.94 26.19 26.58
N ARG A 129 -20.70 26.94 25.78
CA ARG A 129 -21.08 28.30 26.17
C ARG A 129 -21.87 28.18 27.47
N GLN A 130 -21.22 28.47 28.60
CA GLN A 130 -21.90 28.63 29.87
C GLN A 130 -22.77 29.87 29.76
N ASN A 131 -24.09 29.67 29.69
CA ASN A 131 -25.09 30.69 29.94
C ASN A 131 -25.38 30.76 31.44
#